data_AF-Q1N339-F1
#
_entry.id   AF-Q1N339-F1
#
_cell.length_a   1.000
_cell.length_b   1.000
_cell.length_c   1.000
_cell.angle_alpha   90.00
_cell.angle_beta   90.00
_cell.angle_gamma   90.00
#
_symmetry.space_group_name_H-M   'P 1'
#
loop_
_entity.id
_entity.type
_entity.pdbx_description
1 polymer ?
#
loop_
_entity_poly.entity_id
_entity_poly.type
_entity_poly.pdbx_seq_one_letter_code
_entity_poly.pdbx_strand_id
1 'polypeptide(L)'
;MKESLKQHLEQLHDTLSKGEPLDSESKDLLKQLDADIQKVLSGEEDEGLSYRLEQQAVDFEGQHPQLSAILRDIMDALSKMGI
;
A
#
# COMPACT_ATOMS: atom_id res chain seq x y z
N MET A 1 0.70 0.74 -16.71
CA MET A 1 0.76 1.60 -15.50
C MET A 1 -0.09 1.03 -14.36
N LYS A 2 -1.39 0.75 -14.54
CA LYS A 2 -2.23 0.13 -13.49
C LYS A 2 -1.78 -1.29 -13.07
N GLU A 3 -1.22 -2.05 -14.01
CA GLU A 3 -0.72 -3.41 -13.74
C GLU A 3 0.47 -3.42 -12.78
N SER A 4 1.40 -2.46 -12.89
CA SER A 4 2.57 -2.37 -12.01
C SER A 4 2.17 -2.15 -10.56
N LEU A 5 1.13 -1.35 -10.31
CA LEU A 5 0.59 -1.12 -8.97
C LEU A 5 -0.05 -2.38 -8.39
N LYS A 6 -0.79 -3.12 -9.23
CA LYS A 6 -1.33 -4.45 -8.85
C LYS A 6 -0.22 -5.44 -8.51
N GLN A 7 0.85 -5.46 -9.29
CA GLN A 7 2.00 -6.33 -9.01
C GLN A 7 2.68 -5.98 -7.69
N HIS A 8 2.82 -4.69 -7.36
CA HIS A 8 3.34 -4.28 -6.06
C HIS A 8 2.42 -4.65 -4.90
N LEU A 9 1.09 -4.55 -5.07
CA LEU A 9 0.10 -5.05 -4.11
C LEU A 9 0.14 -6.58 -3.95
N GLU A 10 0.31 -7.32 -5.04
CA GLU A 10 0.47 -8.78 -4.97
C GLU A 10 1.78 -9.16 -4.28
N GLN A 11 2.88 -8.46 -4.56
CA GLN A 11 4.15 -8.64 -3.85
C GLN A 11 4.04 -8.31 -2.37
N LEU A 12 3.30 -7.25 -2.02
CA LEU A 12 2.94 -6.92 -0.65
C LEU A 12 2.29 -8.16 -0.03
N HIS A 13 1.17 -8.63 -0.59
CA HIS A 13 0.38 -9.76 -0.09
C HIS A 13 1.16 -11.08 0.03
N ASP A 14 2.05 -11.36 -0.92
CA ASP A 14 2.92 -12.54 -0.90
C ASP A 14 3.98 -12.43 0.21
N THR A 15 4.57 -11.23 0.38
CA THR A 15 5.49 -10.94 1.48
C THR A 15 4.78 -11.09 2.83
N LEU A 16 3.51 -10.68 2.93
CA LEU A 16 2.69 -10.88 4.13
C LEU A 16 2.43 -12.36 4.44
N SER A 17 2.25 -13.16 3.39
CA SER A 17 1.95 -14.59 3.56
C SER A 17 3.19 -15.40 3.94
N LYS A 18 4.39 -14.90 3.65
CA LYS A 18 5.66 -15.61 3.81
C LYS A 18 6.55 -15.10 4.95
N GLY A 19 6.43 -13.83 5.34
CA GLY A 19 7.48 -13.13 6.08
C GLY A 19 7.27 -12.98 7.59
N GLU A 20 6.07 -12.64 8.06
CA GLU A 20 5.85 -12.36 9.48
C GLU A 20 4.36 -12.44 9.82
N PRO A 21 3.97 -12.93 11.02
CA PRO A 21 2.59 -12.86 11.46
C PRO A 21 2.22 -11.39 11.68
N LEU A 22 1.57 -10.77 10.69
CA LEU A 22 0.95 -9.46 10.86
C LEU A 22 -0.17 -9.53 11.89
N ASP A 23 -0.19 -8.54 12.77
CA ASP A 23 -1.30 -8.27 13.66
C ASP A 23 -2.57 -7.95 12.86
N SER A 24 -3.72 -8.17 13.50
CA SER A 24 -5.03 -7.96 12.89
C SER A 24 -5.22 -6.52 12.39
N GLU A 25 -4.63 -5.54 13.10
CA GLU A 25 -4.66 -4.13 12.73
C GLU A 25 -3.94 -3.89 11.41
N SER A 26 -2.72 -4.41 11.25
CA SER A 26 -1.95 -4.28 10.02
C SER A 26 -2.66 -4.91 8.82
N LYS A 27 -3.33 -6.06 9.02
CA LYS A 27 -4.14 -6.69 7.97
C LYS A 27 -5.34 -5.85 7.55
N ASP A 28 -5.99 -5.17 8.49
CA ASP A 28 -7.13 -4.30 8.19
C ASP A 28 -6.69 -3.05 7.43
N LEU A 29 -5.60 -2.42 7.90
CA LEU A 29 -4.91 -1.31 7.26
C LEU A 29 -4.56 -1.60 5.79
N LEU A 30 -4.02 -2.79 5.51
CA LEU A 30 -3.67 -3.22 4.17
C LEU A 30 -4.89 -3.47 3.28
N LYS A 31 -6.00 -3.99 3.84
CA LYS A 31 -7.25 -4.17 3.09
C LYS A 31 -7.89 -2.83 2.73
N GLN A 32 -7.91 -1.87 3.66
CA GLN A 32 -8.37 -0.52 3.36
C GLN A 32 -7.54 0.08 2.23
N LEU A 33 -6.22 -0.06 2.32
CA LEU A 33 -5.32 0.48 1.32
C LEU A 33 -5.54 -0.13 -0.06
N ASP A 34 -5.69 -1.44 -0.15
CA ASP A 34 -6.01 -2.12 -1.41
C ASP A 34 -7.32 -1.57 -2.01
N ALA A 35 -8.36 -1.42 -1.20
CA ALA A 35 -9.65 -0.88 -1.64
C ALA A 35 -9.54 0.56 -2.13
N ASP A 36 -8.80 1.43 -1.42
CA ASP A 36 -8.63 2.82 -1.82
C ASP A 36 -7.78 2.95 -3.09
N ILE A 37 -6.74 2.12 -3.24
CA ILE A 37 -5.99 2.03 -4.48
C ILE A 37 -6.89 1.58 -5.64
N GLN A 38 -7.79 0.61 -5.43
CA GLN A 38 -8.75 0.19 -6.47
C GLN A 38 -9.70 1.33 -6.87
N LYS A 39 -10.16 2.16 -5.92
CA LYS A 39 -10.99 3.35 -6.22
C LYS A 39 -10.22 4.35 -7.08
N VAL A 40 -8.99 4.67 -6.68
CA VAL A 40 -8.10 5.57 -7.41
C VAL A 40 -7.80 5.05 -8.82
N LEU A 41 -7.54 3.76 -8.95
CA LEU A 41 -7.37 3.09 -10.24
C LEU A 41 -8.66 3.10 -11.08
N SER A 42 -9.84 3.17 -10.47
CA SER A 42 -11.14 3.28 -11.16
C SER A 42 -11.45 4.71 -11.62
N GLY A 43 -10.61 5.68 -11.25
CA GLY A 43 -10.76 7.09 -11.61
C GLY A 43 -11.49 7.91 -10.55
N GLU A 44 -11.66 7.38 -9.34
CA GLU A 44 -12.13 8.16 -8.20
C GLU A 44 -10.96 8.86 -7.53
N GLU A 45 -11.05 10.17 -7.30
CA GLU A 45 -10.02 10.91 -6.59
C GLU A 45 -10.15 10.63 -5.09
N ASP A 46 -9.08 10.11 -4.47
CA ASP A 46 -8.99 9.97 -3.02
C ASP A 46 -7.82 10.83 -2.53
N GLU A 47 -8.13 12.09 -2.22
CA GLU A 47 -7.16 13.08 -1.72
C GLU A 47 -6.46 12.64 -0.42
N GLY A 48 -7.04 11.68 0.31
CA GLY A 48 -6.48 11.16 1.55
C GLY A 48 -5.62 9.92 1.37
N LEU A 49 -5.59 9.27 0.20
CA LEU A 49 -4.89 8.02 -0.01
C LEU A 49 -3.39 8.17 0.19
N SER A 50 -2.81 9.21 -0.42
CA SER A 50 -1.37 9.51 -0.31
C SER A 50 -0.94 9.76 1.14
N TYR A 51 -1.76 10.48 1.91
CA TYR A 51 -1.50 10.70 3.34
C TYR A 51 -1.63 9.42 4.17
N ARG A 52 -2.66 8.59 3.92
CA ARG A 52 -2.85 7.31 4.61
C ARG A 52 -1.71 6.34 4.31
N LEU A 53 -1.27 6.26 3.05
CA LEU A 53 -0.10 5.50 2.60
C LEU A 53 1.16 5.91 3.34
N GLU A 54 1.41 7.21 3.42
CA GLU A 54 2.58 7.75 4.09
C GLU A 54 2.57 7.40 5.59
N GLN A 55 1.45 7.63 6.27
CA GLN A 55 1.30 7.29 7.69
C GLN A 55 1.53 5.80 7.93
N GLN A 56 0.86 4.92 7.17
CA GLN A 56 1.05 3.48 7.27
C GLN A 56 2.50 3.06 7.00
N ALA A 57 3.14 3.65 5.99
CA ALA A 57 4.55 3.37 5.71
C ALA A 57 5.47 3.77 6.87
N VAL A 58 5.16 4.87 7.58
CA VAL A 58 5.91 5.29 8.77
C VAL A 58 5.65 4.34 9.95
N ASP A 59 4.41 3.99 10.23
CA ASP A 59 4.06 3.00 11.28
C ASP A 59 4.77 1.67 11.04
N PHE A 60 4.77 1.19 9.80
CA PHE A 60 5.46 -0.03 9.43
C PHE A 60 6.97 0.10 9.37
N GLU A 61 7.57 1.29 9.31
CA GLU A 61 9.04 1.44 9.24
C GLU A 61 9.73 0.86 10.49
N GLY A 62 9.10 1.02 11.66
CA GLY A 62 9.65 0.53 12.94
C GLY A 62 9.43 -0.96 13.18
N GLN A 63 8.30 -1.52 12.73
CA GLN A 63 7.91 -2.91 12.99
C GLN A 63 8.18 -3.84 11.81
N HIS A 64 7.96 -3.37 10.59
CA HIS A 64 8.03 -4.14 9.36
C HIS A 64 8.70 -3.33 8.23
N PRO A 65 10.02 -3.12 8.26
CA PRO A 65 10.73 -2.27 7.30
C PRO A 65 10.55 -2.71 5.84
N GLN A 66 10.34 -4.00 5.62
CA GLN A 66 10.07 -4.56 4.29
C GLN A 66 8.70 -4.11 3.74
N LEU A 67 7.69 -4.02 4.62
CA LEU A 67 6.35 -3.50 4.31
C LEU A 67 6.38 -2.01 4.00
N SER A 68 7.09 -1.24 4.83
CA SER A 68 7.29 0.19 4.60
C SER A 68 7.91 0.48 3.22
N ALA A 69 8.91 -0.30 2.82
CA ALA A 69 9.54 -0.15 1.51
C ALA A 69 8.55 -0.37 0.35
N ILE A 70 7.70 -1.40 0.43
CA ILE A 70 6.72 -1.70 -0.62
C ILE A 70 5.64 -0.61 -0.68
N LEU A 71 5.18 -0.11 0.46
CA LEU A 71 4.21 1.00 0.52
C LEU A 71 4.74 2.29 -0.10
N ARG A 72 6.03 2.59 0.11
CA ARG A 72 6.69 3.73 -0.54
C ARG A 72 6.77 3.57 -2.06
N ASP A 73 6.99 2.34 -2.55
CA ASP A 73 7.02 2.07 -3.99
C ASP A 73 5.62 2.25 -4.62
N ILE A 74 4.58 1.79 -3.92
CA ILE A 74 3.17 2.01 -4.29
C ILE A 74 2.85 3.51 -4.34
N MET A 75 3.26 4.28 -3.32
CA MET A 75 3.07 5.74 -3.26
C MET A 75 3.79 6.46 -4.40
N ASP A 76 5.03 6.09 -4.69
CA ASP A 76 5.81 6.66 -5.79
C ASP A 76 5.15 6.34 -7.16
N ALA A 77 4.62 5.13 -7.31
CA ALA A 77 3.85 4.73 -8.48
C ALA A 77 2.55 5.54 -8.64
N LEU A 78 1.82 5.81 -7.55
CA LEU A 78 0.62 6.66 -7.56
C LEU A 78 0.97 8.12 -7.87
N SER A 79 2.01 8.68 -7.24
CA SER A 79 2.49 10.04 -7.53
C SER A 79 2.91 10.20 -8.99
N LYS A 80 3.55 9.18 -9.58
CA LYS A 80 3.88 9.15 -11.01
C LYS A 80 2.64 9.14 -11.92
N MET A 81 1.49 8.70 -11.42
CA MET A 81 0.21 8.77 -12.15
C MET A 81 -0.45 10.15 -12.04
N GLY A 82 0.10 11.06 -11.23
CA GLY A 82 -0.44 12.41 -11.02
C GLY A 82 -1.67 12.44 -10.12
N ILE A 83 -1.76 11.47 -9.20
CA ILE A 83 -2.81 11.33 -8.18
C ILE A 83 -2.20 11.52 -6.81
#